data_AF-B7AW46-F1
#
_entry.id   AF-B7AW46-F1
#
_cell.length_a   1.000
_cell.length_b   1.000
_cell.length_c   1.000
_cell.angle_alpha   90.00
_cell.angle_beta   90.00
_cell.angle_gamma   90.00
#
_symmetry.space_group_name_H-M   'P 1'
#
loop_
_entity.id
_entity.type
_entity.pdbx_description
1 polymer ?
#
loop_
_entity_poly.entity_id
_entity_poly.type
_entity_poly.pdbx_seq_one_letter_code
_entity_poly.pdbx_strand_id
1 'polypeptide(L)'
;MAGVRVSGITKEAVRGNDRHKPYEFYELYNDFSNHDYARLQEKVHTNIALGANPGSDEKQLYDFALSYEAAVNYYMYTKNGMNDKAQACRTDFSEHEGAITRKLLLDALEDVKSTYGIS
;
A
#
# COMPACT_ATOMS: atom_id res chain seq x y z
N MET A 1 26.74 -5.70 -53.48
CA MET A 1 25.41 -5.43 -52.90
C MET A 1 25.54 -5.44 -51.39
N ALA A 2 25.04 -4.38 -50.77
CA ALA A 2 25.02 -4.16 -49.33
C ALA A 2 24.12 -5.18 -48.62
N GLY A 3 24.41 -5.43 -47.35
CA GLY A 3 23.56 -6.23 -46.49
C GLY A 3 24.18 -6.52 -45.12
N VAL A 4 24.60 -5.48 -44.40
CA VAL A 4 24.84 -5.58 -42.95
C VAL A 4 23.51 -5.97 -42.31
N ARG A 5 23.41 -7.19 -41.77
CA ARG A 5 22.38 -7.52 -40.79
C ARG A 5 22.99 -7.30 -39.41
N VAL A 6 22.69 -6.14 -38.85
CA VAL A 6 22.90 -5.84 -37.43
C VAL A 6 22.18 -6.93 -36.65
N SER A 7 22.97 -7.80 -36.02
CA SER A 7 22.49 -8.83 -35.10
C SER A 7 21.66 -8.14 -34.03
N GLY A 8 20.43 -8.62 -33.85
CA GLY A 8 19.43 -8.02 -33.00
C GLY A 8 20.01 -7.74 -31.62
N ILE A 9 19.90 -6.48 -31.19
CA ILE A 9 19.86 -6.15 -29.78
C ILE A 9 18.65 -6.90 -29.25
N THR A 10 18.87 -8.10 -28.74
CA THR A 10 17.88 -8.87 -27.99
C THR A 10 17.32 -7.93 -26.93
N LYS A 11 16.00 -7.74 -26.94
CA LYS A 11 15.21 -7.02 -25.94
C LYS A 11 15.34 -7.57 -24.50
N GLU A 12 16.37 -8.38 -24.23
CA GLU A 12 16.57 -9.09 -22.97
C GLU A 12 17.75 -8.57 -22.15
N ALA A 13 18.46 -7.54 -22.62
CA ALA A 13 19.50 -6.85 -21.86
C ALA A 13 18.95 -5.75 -20.93
N VAL A 14 17.62 -5.70 -20.70
CA VAL A 14 17.00 -4.92 -19.61
C VAL A 14 16.33 -5.87 -18.61
N ARG A 15 16.96 -7.02 -18.35
CA ARG A 15 16.80 -7.72 -17.08
C ARG A 15 17.90 -7.24 -16.14
N GLY A 16 17.78 -5.97 -15.75
CA GLY A 16 18.46 -5.48 -14.55
C GLY A 16 18.06 -6.38 -13.40
N ASN A 17 19.06 -6.99 -12.80
CA ASN A 17 18.94 -8.11 -11.88
C ASN A 17 18.50 -7.68 -10.46
N ASP A 18 17.58 -6.72 -10.35
CA ASP A 18 16.99 -6.28 -9.09
C ASP A 18 15.47 -6.52 -9.15
N ARG A 19 15.06 -7.79 -9.18
CA ARG A 19 13.69 -8.10 -8.76
C ARG A 19 13.62 -7.79 -7.29
N HIS A 20 13.14 -6.59 -6.96
CA HIS A 20 12.84 -6.19 -5.60
C HIS A 20 12.01 -7.32 -4.97
N LYS A 21 12.52 -7.91 -3.89
CA LYS A 21 11.77 -8.94 -3.16
C LYS A 21 10.67 -8.26 -2.37
N PRO A 22 9.54 -8.94 -2.10
CA PRO A 22 8.58 -8.43 -1.14
C PRO A 22 9.25 -8.14 0.21
N TYR A 23 8.83 -7.06 0.84
CA TYR A 23 9.20 -6.72 2.21
C TYR A 23 8.59 -7.71 3.18
N GLU A 24 9.38 -8.17 4.14
CA GLU A 24 8.94 -9.15 5.13
C GLU A 24 8.19 -8.48 6.30
N PHE A 25 7.45 -9.27 7.08
CA PHE A 25 6.65 -8.80 8.22
C PHE A 25 7.39 -7.82 9.13
N TYR A 26 8.64 -8.10 9.51
CA TYR A 26 9.40 -7.23 10.42
C TYR A 26 9.73 -5.87 9.83
N GLU A 27 9.94 -5.78 8.51
CA GLU A 27 10.22 -4.51 7.85
C GLU A 27 8.98 -3.62 7.79
N LEU A 28 7.80 -4.23 7.61
CA LEU A 28 6.51 -3.56 7.65
C LEU A 28 6.13 -3.16 9.08
N TYR A 29 6.28 -4.10 10.02
CA TYR A 29 5.99 -3.85 11.43
C TYR A 29 6.90 -2.76 12.01
N ASN A 30 8.16 -2.67 11.58
CA ASN A 30 9.05 -1.60 12.01
C ASN A 30 8.54 -0.22 11.56
N ASP A 31 8.03 -0.08 10.33
CA ASP A 31 7.47 1.18 9.87
C ASP A 31 6.16 1.52 10.63
N PHE A 32 5.30 0.52 10.86
CA PHE A 32 4.13 0.66 11.73
C PHE A 32 4.52 1.13 13.14
N SER A 33 5.48 0.46 13.77
CA SER A 33 5.94 0.75 15.13
C SER A 33 6.62 2.11 15.27
N ASN A 34 7.17 2.65 14.18
CA ASN A 34 7.76 3.99 14.14
C ASN A 34 6.74 5.07 13.74
N HIS A 35 5.46 4.71 13.61
CA HIS A 35 4.40 5.59 13.11
C HIS A 35 4.66 6.16 11.71
N ASP A 36 5.51 5.52 10.91
CA ASP A 36 5.80 5.91 9.53
C ASP A 36 4.82 5.22 8.57
N TYR A 37 3.55 5.62 8.66
CA TYR A 37 2.47 4.97 7.92
C TYR A 37 2.55 5.23 6.41
N ALA A 38 3.14 6.35 5.99
CA ALA A 38 3.38 6.64 4.57
C ALA A 38 4.37 5.65 3.96
N ARG A 39 5.48 5.36 4.67
CA ARG A 39 6.45 4.36 4.22
C ARG A 39 5.89 2.93 4.28
N LEU A 40 5.12 2.62 5.33
CA LEU A 40 4.39 1.34 5.41
C LEU A 40 3.47 1.15 4.20
N GLN A 41 2.67 2.15 3.85
CA GLN A 41 1.80 2.15 2.67
C GLN A 41 2.58 1.88 1.38
N GLU A 42 3.71 2.58 1.17
CA GLU A 42 4.56 2.38 -0.02
C GLU A 42 5.07 0.93 -0.14
N LYS A 43 5.52 0.34 0.98
CA LYS A 43 5.99 -1.06 1.01
C LYS A 43 4.85 -2.05 0.76
N VAL A 44 3.67 -1.81 1.33
CA VAL A 44 2.49 -2.64 1.10
C VAL A 44 2.09 -2.62 -0.39
N HIS A 45 2.06 -1.46 -1.03
CA HIS A 45 1.82 -1.36 -2.49
C HIS A 45 2.88 -2.10 -3.29
N THR A 46 4.14 -2.00 -2.90
CA THR A 46 5.24 -2.73 -3.54
C THR A 46 5.02 -4.24 -3.45
N ASN A 47 4.65 -4.76 -2.27
CA ASN A 47 4.38 -6.18 -2.08
C ASN A 47 3.18 -6.66 -2.91
N ILE A 48 2.10 -5.87 -2.97
CA ILE A 48 0.93 -6.16 -3.80
C ILE A 48 1.33 -6.22 -5.28
N ALA A 49 2.10 -5.24 -5.76
CA ALA A 49 2.56 -5.19 -7.15
C ALA A 49 3.49 -6.36 -7.52
N LEU A 50 4.23 -6.89 -6.55
CA LEU A 50 5.07 -8.08 -6.71
C LEU A 50 4.29 -9.40 -6.61
N GLY A 51 2.99 -9.36 -6.29
CA GLY A 51 2.15 -10.54 -6.10
C GLY A 51 2.53 -11.35 -4.86
N ALA A 52 2.97 -10.67 -3.78
CA ALA A 52 3.28 -11.30 -2.52
C ALA A 52 2.06 -12.03 -1.93
N ASN A 53 2.30 -13.13 -1.22
CA ASN A 53 1.26 -13.90 -0.52
C ASN A 53 1.50 -13.82 0.99
N PRO A 54 1.02 -12.76 1.67
CA PRO A 54 1.32 -12.51 3.08
C PRO A 54 0.67 -13.54 3.99
N GLY A 55 1.33 -13.82 5.12
CA GLY A 55 0.70 -14.56 6.23
C GLY A 55 -0.43 -13.74 6.89
N SER A 56 -1.20 -14.37 7.79
CA SER A 56 -2.35 -13.71 8.46
C SER A 56 -1.99 -12.42 9.19
N ASP A 57 -0.80 -12.39 9.79
CA ASP A 57 -0.32 -11.27 10.58
C ASP A 57 0.14 -10.11 9.73
N GLU A 58 0.81 -10.43 8.62
CA GLU A 58 1.27 -9.48 7.63
C GLU A 58 0.08 -8.91 6.84
N LYS A 59 -0.92 -9.75 6.52
CA LYS A 59 -2.15 -9.29 5.86
C LYS A 59 -2.86 -8.21 6.67
N GLN A 60 -2.93 -8.33 7.99
CA GLN A 60 -3.53 -7.30 8.83
C GLN A 60 -2.75 -5.97 8.81
N LEU A 61 -1.41 -6.01 8.63
CA LEU A 61 -0.63 -4.79 8.38
C LEU A 61 -0.93 -4.18 7.01
N TYR A 62 -1.24 -5.00 6.00
CA TYR A 62 -1.66 -4.49 4.69
C TYR A 62 -3.03 -3.82 4.82
N ASP A 63 -3.98 -4.47 5.48
CA ASP A 63 -5.31 -3.91 5.73
C ASP A 63 -5.20 -2.58 6.51
N PHE A 64 -4.34 -2.51 7.53
CA PHE A 64 -4.06 -1.23 8.22
C PHE A 64 -3.52 -0.15 7.27
N ALA A 65 -2.54 -0.47 6.43
CA ALA A 65 -1.93 0.50 5.51
C ALA A 65 -2.92 1.01 4.45
N LEU A 66 -3.81 0.14 3.97
CA LEU A 66 -4.86 0.49 3.01
C LEU A 66 -5.98 1.30 3.67
N SER A 67 -6.35 1.02 4.92
CA SER A 67 -7.22 1.90 5.72
C SER A 67 -6.58 3.29 5.90
N TYR A 68 -5.28 3.37 6.23
CA TYR A 68 -4.58 4.65 6.32
C TYR A 68 -4.61 5.44 5.00
N GLU A 69 -4.33 4.79 3.87
CA GLU A 69 -4.43 5.41 2.55
C GLU A 69 -5.84 5.95 2.26
N ALA A 70 -6.87 5.14 2.54
CA ALA A 70 -8.25 5.53 2.35
C ALA A 70 -8.60 6.76 3.21
N ALA A 71 -8.10 6.85 4.45
CA ALA A 71 -8.28 8.01 5.31
C ALA A 71 -7.61 9.28 4.75
N VAL A 72 -6.36 9.17 4.28
CA VAL A 72 -5.62 10.28 3.65
C VAL A 72 -6.36 10.77 2.40
N ASN A 73 -6.78 9.84 1.54
CA ASN A 73 -7.51 10.16 0.31
C ASN A 73 -8.88 10.77 0.61
N TYR A 74 -9.60 10.25 1.60
CA TYR A 74 -10.86 10.81 2.08
C TYR A 74 -10.69 12.28 2.45
N TYR A 75 -9.72 12.60 3.32
CA TYR A 75 -9.43 13.96 3.75
C TYR A 75 -9.15 14.87 2.54
N MET A 76 -8.30 14.42 1.61
CA MET A 76 -7.96 15.17 0.40
C MET A 76 -9.18 15.42 -0.48
N TYR A 77 -10.04 14.42 -0.70
CA TYR A 77 -11.23 14.57 -1.54
C TYR A 77 -12.30 15.44 -0.90
N THR A 78 -12.51 15.33 0.41
CA THR A 78 -13.42 16.21 1.16
C THR A 78 -12.97 17.66 1.09
N LYS A 79 -11.67 17.94 1.25
CA LYS A 79 -11.14 19.32 1.14
C LYS A 79 -11.30 19.91 -0.26
N ASN A 80 -11.34 19.07 -1.29
CA ASN A 80 -11.53 19.48 -2.68
C ASN A 80 -13.01 19.44 -3.15
N GLY A 81 -13.96 19.17 -2.26
CA GLY A 81 -15.40 19.08 -2.61
C GLY A 81 -15.76 17.89 -3.49
N MET A 82 -14.90 16.86 -3.58
CA MET A 82 -15.11 15.66 -4.37
C MET A 82 -15.87 14.59 -3.57
N ASN A 83 -17.15 14.85 -3.29
CA ASN A 83 -17.95 14.04 -2.36
C ASN A 83 -18.07 12.56 -2.77
N ASP A 84 -18.25 12.26 -4.05
CA ASP A 84 -18.39 10.87 -4.53
C ASP A 84 -17.11 10.06 -4.28
N LYS A 85 -15.95 10.68 -4.49
CA LYS A 85 -14.64 10.05 -4.24
C LYS A 85 -14.38 9.90 -2.74
N ALA A 86 -14.74 10.90 -1.94
CA ALA A 86 -14.66 10.80 -0.49
C ALA A 86 -15.55 9.65 0.02
N GLN A 87 -16.76 9.49 -0.52
CA GLN A 87 -17.64 8.38 -0.14
C GLN A 87 -17.06 7.01 -0.52
N ALA A 88 -16.41 6.89 -1.68
CA ALA A 88 -15.71 5.66 -2.06
C ALA A 88 -14.60 5.32 -1.04
N CYS A 89 -13.80 6.31 -0.63
CA CYS A 89 -12.76 6.09 0.39
C CYS A 89 -13.32 5.62 1.75
N ARG A 90 -14.54 6.04 2.14
CA ARG A 90 -15.18 5.51 3.37
C ARG A 90 -15.52 4.03 3.25
N THR A 91 -15.98 3.59 2.07
CA THR A 91 -16.25 2.18 1.80
C THR A 91 -14.95 1.38 1.88
N ASP A 92 -13.91 1.82 1.16
CA ASP A 92 -12.60 1.16 1.16
C ASP A 92 -12.01 1.07 2.58
N PHE A 93 -12.11 2.16 3.35
CA PHE A 93 -11.67 2.19 4.74
C PHE A 93 -12.38 1.14 5.59
N SER A 94 -13.72 1.08 5.50
CA SER A 94 -14.55 0.17 6.30
C SER A 94 -14.29 -1.29 5.95
N GLU A 95 -14.06 -1.60 4.68
CA GLU A 95 -13.74 -2.95 4.22
C GLU A 95 -12.42 -3.45 4.80
N HIS A 96 -11.38 -2.62 4.76
CA HIS A 96 -10.07 -2.98 5.31
C HIS A 96 -10.06 -2.98 6.84
N GLU A 97 -10.72 -2.02 7.49
CA GLU A 97 -10.83 -2.01 8.95
C GLU A 97 -11.52 -3.28 9.44
N GLY A 98 -12.61 -3.70 8.79
CA GLY A 98 -13.35 -4.91 9.15
C GLY A 98 -12.54 -6.21 9.05
N ALA A 99 -11.42 -6.20 8.31
CA ALA A 99 -10.51 -7.34 8.21
C ALA A 99 -9.46 -7.39 9.34
N ILE A 100 -9.35 -6.32 10.15
CA ILE A 100 -8.36 -6.22 11.23
C ILE A 100 -8.96 -6.75 12.53
N THR A 101 -8.23 -7.63 13.20
CA THR A 101 -8.59 -8.19 14.52
C THR A 101 -7.59 -7.85 15.61
N ARG A 102 -6.38 -7.45 15.23
CA ARG A 102 -5.32 -7.06 16.16
C ARG A 102 -5.63 -5.71 16.81
N LYS A 103 -5.80 -5.74 18.13
CA LYS A 103 -6.11 -4.55 18.94
C LYS A 103 -5.14 -3.38 18.70
N LEU A 104 -3.83 -3.65 18.64
CA LEU A 104 -2.84 -2.58 18.42
C LEU A 104 -3.03 -1.83 17.09
N LEU A 105 -3.54 -2.51 16.06
CA LEU A 105 -3.80 -1.89 14.76
C LEU A 105 -5.11 -1.10 14.79
N LEU A 106 -6.14 -1.64 15.46
CA LEU A 106 -7.42 -0.95 15.68
C LEU A 106 -7.21 0.33 16.52
N ASP A 107 -6.44 0.25 17.60
CA ASP A 107 -6.11 1.41 18.45
C ASP A 107 -5.39 2.50 17.61
N ALA A 108 -4.44 2.10 16.74
CA ALA A 108 -3.78 3.04 15.84
C ALA A 108 -4.72 3.61 14.75
N LEU A 109 -5.74 2.85 14.31
CA LEU A 109 -6.73 3.37 13.37
C LEU A 109 -7.64 4.42 14.00
N GLU A 110 -7.90 4.38 15.30
CA GLU A 110 -8.65 5.44 15.97
C GLU A 110 -7.92 6.79 15.88
N ASP A 111 -6.59 6.79 15.99
CA ASP A 111 -5.77 8.00 15.79
C ASP A 111 -5.83 8.48 14.33
N VAL A 112 -5.79 7.55 13.36
CA VAL A 112 -5.95 7.84 11.92
C VAL A 112 -7.32 8.46 11.63
N LYS A 113 -8.40 7.86 12.15
CA LYS A 113 -9.77 8.38 12.04
C LYS A 113 -9.89 9.79 12.57
N SER A 114 -9.35 10.03 13.77
CA SER A 114 -9.34 11.36 14.40
C SER A 114 -8.58 12.38 13.55
N THR A 115 -7.40 12.00 13.04
CA THR A 115 -6.51 12.88 12.27
C THR A 115 -7.13 13.30 10.93
N TYR A 116 -7.74 12.36 10.21
CA TYR A 116 -8.26 12.60 8.86
C TYR A 116 -9.78 12.85 8.82
N GLY A 117 -10.47 12.72 9.95
CA GLY A 117 -11.91 12.94 10.07
C GLY A 117 -12.75 11.89 9.33
N ILE A 118 -12.21 10.68 9.16
CA ILE A 118 -12.93 9.55 8.55
C ILE A 118 -13.61 8.71 9.64
N SER A 119 -14.83 8.26 9.37
CA SER A 119 -15.68 7.48 10.27
C SER A 119 -16.44 6.42 9.49
#